data_AF-A0A7K6Q7G2-F1
#
_entry.id   AF-A0A7K6Q7G2-F1
#
_cell.length_a   1.000
_cell.length_b   1.000
_cell.length_c   1.000
_cell.angle_alpha   90.00
_cell.angle_beta   90.00
_cell.angle_gamma   90.00
#
_symmetry.space_group_name_H-M   'P 1'
#
loop_
_entity.id
_entity.type
_entity.pdbx_description
1 polymer ?
#
loop_
_entity_poly.entity_id
_entity_poly.type
_entity_poly.pdbx_seq_one_letter_code
_entity_poly.pdbx_strand_id
1 'polypeptide(L)'
;QDVIQVSKKYLPGMAVGYSSAKLTLHVGDGFEFMKQNQEAFDVIITDSSDPMGPAESLFKESYYQLMKTALREDGILCCQGECQWLHLDLIKEMRQFCKSLFPVVEYAYCTIPTYPSGQIGFMLCSKNP
;
A
#
# COMPACT_ATOMS: atom_id res chain seq x y z
N GLN A 1 -12.10 7.95 -11.65
CA GLN A 1 -12.57 9.15 -10.93
C GLN A 1 -13.83 8.85 -10.11
N ASP A 2 -14.67 7.94 -10.57
CA ASP A 2 -15.97 7.64 -9.96
C ASP A 2 -15.90 7.26 -8.48
N VAL A 3 -14.92 6.44 -8.06
CA VAL A 3 -14.69 6.09 -6.65
C VAL A 3 -14.59 7.34 -5.77
N ILE A 4 -13.85 8.36 -6.20
CA ILE A 4 -13.68 9.62 -5.45
C ILE A 4 -15.03 10.34 -5.33
N GLN A 5 -15.81 10.41 -6.41
CA GLN A 5 -17.09 11.11 -6.40
C GLN A 5 -18.13 10.41 -5.52
N VAL A 6 -18.23 9.09 -5.61
CA VAL A 6 -19.19 8.33 -4.80
C VAL A 6 -18.78 8.33 -3.32
N SER A 7 -17.48 8.28 -3.00
CA SER A 7 -17.01 8.43 -1.61
C SER A 7 -17.35 9.80 -1.04
N LYS A 8 -17.18 10.89 -1.80
CA LYS A 8 -17.58 12.24 -1.35
C LYS A 8 -19.07 12.35 -1.08
N LYS A 9 -19.90 11.66 -1.87
CA LYS A 9 -21.37 11.69 -1.73
C LYS A 9 -21.88 10.79 -0.60
N TYR A 10 -21.38 9.56 -0.50
CA TYR A 10 -21.97 8.53 0.36
C TYR A 10 -21.12 8.18 1.59
N LEU A 11 -19.84 8.56 1.62
CA LEU A 11 -18.91 8.31 2.72
C LEU A 11 -18.28 9.63 3.22
N PRO A 12 -19.06 10.66 3.60
CA PRO A 12 -18.53 12.00 3.90
C PRO A 12 -17.54 12.01 5.07
N GLY A 13 -17.74 11.15 6.07
CA GLY A 13 -16.80 11.01 7.20
C GLY A 13 -15.43 10.47 6.80
N MET A 14 -15.34 9.68 5.72
CA MET A 14 -14.07 9.21 5.16
C MET A 14 -13.52 10.23 4.16
N ALA A 15 -14.38 10.80 3.32
CA ALA A 15 -13.98 11.69 2.24
C ALA A 15 -13.61 13.11 2.71
N VAL A 16 -13.82 13.45 3.99
CA VAL A 16 -13.42 14.74 4.57
C VAL A 16 -11.92 15.05 4.37
N GLY A 17 -11.07 14.01 4.26
CA GLY A 17 -9.65 14.16 3.96
C GLY A 17 -9.36 14.87 2.63
N TYR A 18 -10.26 14.80 1.64
CA TYR A 18 -10.12 15.48 0.35
C TYR A 18 -10.15 17.02 0.46
N SER A 19 -10.61 17.57 1.58
CA SER A 19 -10.66 19.02 1.83
C SER A 19 -9.41 19.56 2.52
N SER A 20 -8.42 18.70 2.81
CA SER A 20 -7.16 19.13 3.43
C SER A 20 -6.32 19.98 2.48
N ALA A 21 -5.85 21.14 2.95
CA ALA A 21 -4.93 22.00 2.20
C ALA A 21 -3.54 21.36 1.94
N LYS A 22 -3.24 20.24 2.59
CA LYS A 22 -2.00 19.47 2.40
C LYS A 22 -2.08 18.47 1.23
N LEU A 23 -3.26 18.29 0.63
CA LEU A 23 -3.48 17.28 -0.41
C LEU A 23 -3.09 17.78 -1.80
N THR A 24 -2.24 17.03 -2.48
CA THR A 24 -2.09 17.08 -3.94
C THR A 24 -2.70 15.80 -4.52
N LEU A 25 -3.79 15.92 -5.28
CA LEU A 25 -4.52 14.78 -5.83
C LEU A 25 -4.09 14.48 -7.27
N HIS A 26 -3.62 13.25 -7.49
CA HIS A 26 -3.37 12.71 -8.82
C HIS A 26 -4.38 11.59 -9.12
N VAL A 27 -4.97 11.60 -10.31
CA VAL A 27 -5.82 10.50 -10.79
C VAL A 27 -5.08 9.79 -11.92
N GLY A 28 -4.63 8.57 -11.64
CA GLY A 28 -3.87 7.74 -12.58
C GLY A 28 -3.52 6.39 -11.95
N ASP A 29 -2.74 5.60 -12.68
CA ASP A 29 -2.18 4.34 -12.18
C ASP A 29 -1.04 4.63 -11.19
N GLY A 30 -1.15 4.10 -9.97
CA GLY A 30 -0.14 4.23 -8.93
C GLY A 30 1.20 3.60 -9.32
N PHE A 31 1.19 2.51 -10.09
CA PHE A 31 2.40 1.87 -10.58
C PHE A 31 3.19 2.79 -11.52
N GLU A 32 2.50 3.43 -12.47
CA GLU A 32 3.13 4.42 -13.37
C GLU A 32 3.53 5.69 -12.64
N PHE A 33 2.74 6.14 -11.66
CA PHE A 33 3.08 7.29 -10.84
C PHE A 33 4.35 7.07 -10.01
N MET A 34 4.55 5.87 -9.46
CA MET A 34 5.77 5.55 -8.71
C MET A 34 7.04 5.65 -9.59
N LYS A 35 6.98 5.33 -10.88
CA LYS A 35 8.13 5.50 -11.80
C LYS A 35 8.60 6.95 -11.95
N GLN A 36 7.72 7.91 -11.71
CA GLN A 36 7.98 9.34 -11.88
C GLN A 36 8.61 9.99 -10.64
N ASN A 37 8.73 9.24 -9.53
CA ASN A 37 9.15 9.77 -8.24
C ASN A 37 10.42 9.06 -7.76
N GLN A 38 11.40 9.82 -7.27
CA GLN A 38 12.64 9.33 -6.68
C GLN A 38 12.95 10.14 -5.44
N GLU A 39 13.22 9.47 -4.31
CA GLU A 39 13.54 10.11 -3.02
C GLU A 39 12.56 11.21 -2.60
N ALA A 40 11.29 11.04 -2.96
CA ALA A 40 10.25 12.05 -2.83
C ALA A 40 9.49 11.97 -1.50
N PHE A 41 9.35 10.75 -0.95
CA PHE A 41 8.45 10.47 0.16
C PHE A 41 9.18 9.93 1.40
N ASP A 42 8.80 10.42 2.58
CA ASP A 42 9.20 9.80 3.85
C ASP A 42 8.38 8.53 4.14
N VAL A 43 7.11 8.53 3.74
CA VAL A 43 6.16 7.43 3.95
C VAL A 43 5.36 7.17 2.68
N ILE A 44 5.23 5.90 2.31
CA ILE A 44 4.32 5.45 1.24
C ILE A 44 3.28 4.49 1.83
N ILE A 45 2.00 4.70 1.50
CA ILE A 45 0.91 3.80 1.85
C ILE A 45 0.24 3.31 0.57
N THR A 46 0.22 1.99 0.37
CA THR A 46 -0.57 1.36 -0.71
C THR A 46 -1.84 0.76 -0.10
N ASP A 47 -2.92 1.55 -0.13
CA ASP A 47 -4.28 1.16 0.30
C ASP A 47 -5.06 0.62 -0.91
N SER A 48 -4.83 -0.66 -1.22
CA SER A 48 -5.40 -1.34 -2.40
C SER A 48 -6.45 -2.39 -2.01
N SER A 49 -7.28 -2.77 -2.99
CA SER A 49 -8.06 -4.00 -2.91
C SER A 49 -7.17 -5.24 -3.08
N ASP A 50 -7.78 -6.42 -2.96
CA ASP A 50 -7.20 -7.74 -3.23
C ASP A 50 -6.44 -7.77 -4.58
N PRO A 51 -5.45 -8.68 -4.76
CA PRO A 51 -4.57 -8.79 -5.94
C PRO A 51 -5.28 -9.31 -7.19
N MET A 52 -6.31 -8.58 -7.62
CA MET A 52 -7.18 -8.89 -8.73
C MET A 52 -7.38 -7.65 -9.60
N GLY A 53 -7.45 -7.86 -10.91
CA GLY A 53 -7.67 -6.77 -11.88
C GLY A 53 -6.60 -5.69 -11.77
N PRO A 54 -6.98 -4.40 -11.61
CA PRO A 54 -6.03 -3.29 -11.65
C PRO A 54 -5.02 -3.27 -10.48
N ALA A 55 -5.29 -4.00 -9.39
CA ALA A 55 -4.41 -4.03 -8.22
C ALA A 55 -3.31 -5.11 -8.31
N GLU A 56 -3.37 -6.04 -9.26
CA GLU A 56 -2.44 -7.18 -9.36
C GLU A 56 -0.96 -6.74 -9.46
N SER A 57 -0.70 -5.63 -10.15
CA SER A 57 0.66 -5.08 -10.28
C SER A 57 1.24 -4.60 -8.96
N LEU A 58 0.40 -4.22 -7.98
CA LEU A 58 0.80 -3.64 -6.70
C LEU A 58 1.35 -4.67 -5.72
N PHE A 59 1.18 -5.96 -5.99
CA PHE A 59 1.66 -7.07 -5.15
C PHE A 59 2.95 -7.71 -5.67
N LYS A 60 3.55 -7.16 -6.74
CA LYS A 60 4.75 -7.70 -7.39
C LYS A 60 6.02 -7.03 -6.87
N GLU A 61 7.12 -7.78 -6.84
CA GLU A 61 8.45 -7.28 -6.45
C GLU A 61 8.85 -6.00 -7.23
N SER A 62 8.49 -5.92 -8.51
CA SER A 62 8.75 -4.76 -9.35
C SER A 62 8.14 -3.47 -8.80
N TYR A 63 6.92 -3.53 -8.22
CA TYR A 63 6.30 -2.36 -7.60
C TYR A 63 6.99 -1.99 -6.28
N TYR A 64 7.41 -2.96 -5.48
CA TYR A 64 8.18 -2.72 -4.26
C TYR A 64 9.55 -2.10 -4.54
N GLN A 65 10.20 -2.47 -5.65
CA GLN A 65 11.41 -1.82 -6.11
C GLN A 65 11.17 -0.35 -6.50
N LEU A 66 10.03 -0.05 -7.15
CA LEU A 66 9.64 1.34 -7.44
C LEU A 66 9.41 2.13 -6.15
N MET A 67 8.68 1.57 -5.17
CA MET A 67 8.48 2.21 -3.87
C MET A 67 9.81 2.46 -3.14
N LYS A 68 10.75 1.49 -3.17
CA LYS A 68 12.09 1.67 -2.57
C LYS A 68 12.84 2.87 -3.16
N THR A 69 12.74 3.07 -4.48
CA THR A 69 13.35 4.21 -5.17
C THR A 69 12.62 5.52 -4.87
N ALA A 70 11.29 5.50 -4.79
CA ALA A 70 10.48 6.68 -4.48
C ALA A 70 10.62 7.14 -3.01
N LEU A 71 10.97 6.24 -2.09
CA LEU A 71 11.25 6.56 -0.69
C LEU A 71 12.60 7.27 -0.53
N ARG A 72 12.64 8.23 0.40
CA ARG A 72 13.89 8.84 0.92
C ARG A 72 14.76 7.81 1.64
N GLU A 73 15.98 8.19 2.01
CA GLU A 73 16.99 7.30 2.62
C GLU A 73 16.43 6.50 3.82
N ASP A 74 15.71 7.16 4.73
CA ASP A 74 15.11 6.53 5.93
C ASP A 74 13.61 6.23 5.78
N GLY A 75 13.11 6.23 4.55
CA GLY A 75 11.68 6.12 4.28
C GLY A 75 11.10 4.75 4.62
N ILE A 76 9.81 4.73 4.95
CA ILE A 76 9.04 3.53 5.28
C ILE A 76 7.85 3.35 4.34
N LEU A 77 7.44 2.10 4.12
CA LEU A 77 6.19 1.77 3.43
C LEU A 77 5.28 0.89 4.27
N CYS A 78 3.98 1.03 4.04
CA CYS A 78 2.93 0.17 4.57
C CYS A 78 1.97 -0.18 3.42
N CYS A 79 1.83 -1.46 3.11
CA CYS A 79 0.87 -1.94 2.10
C CYS A 79 -0.17 -2.83 2.78
N GLN A 80 -1.41 -2.81 2.30
CA GLN A 80 -2.34 -3.92 2.56
C GLN A 80 -1.61 -5.24 2.25
N GLY A 81 -1.68 -6.21 3.16
CA GLY A 81 -0.85 -7.41 3.15
C GLY A 81 -1.65 -8.70 3.28
N GLU A 82 -2.93 -8.69 2.90
CA GLU A 82 -3.82 -9.86 2.91
C GLU A 82 -4.04 -10.53 4.28
N CYS A 83 -4.84 -11.59 4.32
CA CYS A 83 -5.25 -12.26 5.55
C CYS A 83 -4.40 -13.50 5.83
N GLN A 84 -3.71 -13.54 6.98
CA GLN A 84 -2.90 -14.70 7.40
C GLN A 84 -3.67 -16.04 7.51
N TRP A 85 -4.99 -16.01 7.68
CA TRP A 85 -5.83 -17.21 7.71
C TRP A 85 -6.18 -17.76 6.32
N LEU A 86 -5.97 -16.97 5.26
CA LEU A 86 -6.39 -17.30 3.89
C LEU A 86 -5.22 -17.31 2.90
N HIS A 87 -4.26 -16.40 3.06
CA HIS A 87 -3.28 -16.02 2.05
C HIS A 87 -1.84 -16.12 2.57
N LEU A 88 -1.57 -17.07 3.48
CA LEU A 88 -0.28 -17.20 4.14
C LEU A 88 0.89 -17.44 3.16
N ASP A 89 0.64 -18.12 2.04
CA ASP A 89 1.66 -18.38 1.02
C ASP A 89 2.06 -17.09 0.29
N LEU A 90 1.09 -16.26 -0.10
CA LEU A 90 1.34 -14.93 -0.66
C LEU A 90 2.09 -14.04 0.34
N ILE A 91 1.69 -14.05 1.61
CA ILE A 91 2.38 -13.28 2.66
C ILE A 91 3.84 -13.70 2.78
N LYS A 92 4.14 -15.00 2.71
CA LYS A 92 5.52 -15.52 2.75
C LYS A 92 6.31 -15.09 1.51
N GLU A 93 5.73 -15.20 0.32
CA GLU A 93 6.34 -14.77 -0.94
C GLU A 93 6.68 -13.28 -0.90
N MET A 94 5.72 -12.44 -0.50
CA MET A 94 5.91 -11.01 -0.34
C MET A 94 6.99 -10.68 0.68
N ARG A 95 6.96 -11.33 1.85
CA ARG A 95 7.99 -11.14 2.88
C ARG A 95 9.37 -11.54 2.37
N GLN A 96 9.46 -12.60 1.56
CA GLN A 96 10.72 -13.10 1.03
C GLN A 96 11.36 -12.12 0.05
N PHE A 97 10.62 -11.60 -0.94
CA PHE A 97 11.18 -10.61 -1.86
C PHE A 97 11.37 -9.26 -1.17
N CYS A 98 10.52 -8.85 -0.22
CA CYS A 98 10.74 -7.59 0.50
C CYS A 98 12.07 -7.62 1.26
N LYS A 99 12.47 -8.79 1.79
CA LYS A 99 13.75 -8.95 2.50
C LYS A 99 14.98 -8.86 1.59
N SER A 100 14.85 -9.09 0.28
CA SER A 100 15.95 -8.81 -0.66
C SER A 100 16.09 -7.31 -0.93
N LEU A 101 15.02 -6.54 -0.71
CA LEU A 101 14.93 -5.11 -1.01
C LEU A 101 15.18 -4.21 0.21
N PHE A 102 14.70 -4.57 1.39
CA PHE A 102 14.69 -3.71 2.58
C PHE A 102 15.43 -4.36 3.76
N PRO A 103 16.21 -3.59 4.55
CA PRO A 103 16.86 -4.12 5.75
C PRO A 103 15.87 -4.60 6.82
N VAL A 104 14.70 -3.97 6.93
CA VAL A 104 13.66 -4.34 7.90
C VAL A 104 12.35 -4.62 7.16
N VAL A 105 11.75 -5.78 7.45
CA VAL A 105 10.48 -6.22 6.87
C VAL A 105 9.64 -6.87 7.96
N GLU A 106 8.50 -6.26 8.27
CA GLU A 106 7.57 -6.72 9.30
C GLU A 106 6.16 -6.93 8.77
N TYR A 107 5.40 -7.74 9.50
CA TYR A 107 4.01 -8.01 9.20
C TYR A 107 3.18 -7.77 10.45
N ALA A 108 2.20 -6.87 10.34
CA ALA A 108 1.22 -6.60 11.39
C ALA A 108 -0.17 -7.01 10.89
N TYR A 109 -1.15 -7.11 11.77
CA TYR A 109 -2.54 -7.32 11.38
C TYR A 109 -3.49 -6.55 12.31
N CYS A 110 -4.71 -6.29 11.84
CA CYS A 110 -5.81 -5.77 12.64
C CYS A 110 -7.07 -6.62 12.47
N THR A 111 -7.99 -6.53 13.42
CA THR A 111 -9.30 -7.16 13.33
C THR A 111 -10.32 -6.16 12.78
N ILE A 112 -11.06 -6.58 11.77
CA ILE A 112 -12.10 -5.79 11.12
C ILE A 112 -13.16 -6.77 10.59
N PRO A 113 -14.34 -6.85 11.24
CA PRO A 113 -15.31 -7.92 11.00
C PRO A 113 -15.77 -8.08 9.55
N THR A 114 -15.74 -6.99 8.77
CA THR A 114 -16.24 -6.97 7.38
C THR A 114 -15.22 -7.42 6.35
N TYR A 115 -13.97 -7.70 6.73
CA TYR A 115 -13.01 -8.34 5.83
C TYR A 115 -13.05 -9.88 5.93
N PRO A 116 -12.63 -10.59 4.86
CA PRO A 116 -12.58 -12.05 4.87
C PRO A 116 -11.80 -12.60 6.08
N SER A 117 -12.42 -13.57 6.77
CA SER A 117 -11.92 -14.12 8.04
C SER A 117 -11.75 -13.11 9.18
N GLY A 118 -12.41 -11.93 9.10
CA GLY A 118 -12.54 -10.96 10.19
C GLY A 118 -11.29 -10.14 10.52
N GLN A 119 -10.25 -10.20 9.68
CA GLN A 119 -8.98 -9.51 9.92
C GLN A 119 -8.20 -9.30 8.61
N ILE A 120 -7.21 -8.41 8.65
CA ILE A 120 -6.29 -8.19 7.54
C ILE A 120 -4.90 -7.81 8.02
N GLY A 121 -3.91 -8.12 7.19
CA GLY A 121 -2.50 -7.86 7.41
C GLY A 121 -1.99 -6.61 6.71
N PHE A 122 -0.78 -6.23 7.10
CA PHE A 122 -0.03 -5.14 6.51
C PHE A 122 1.44 -5.54 6.34
N MET A 123 1.97 -5.37 5.13
CA MET A 123 3.39 -5.50 4.86
C MET A 123 4.07 -4.16 5.17
N LEU A 124 5.01 -4.17 6.12
CA LEU A 124 5.78 -3.01 6.54
C LEU A 124 7.23 -3.19 6.11
N CYS A 125 7.80 -2.21 5.44
CA CYS A 125 9.23 -2.21 5.10
C CYS A 125 9.87 -0.87 5.42
N SER A 126 11.13 -0.90 5.85
CA SER A 126 11.92 0.30 6.17
C SER A 126 13.24 0.25 5.43
N LYS A 127 13.69 1.40 4.90
CA LYS A 127 15.06 1.58 4.42
C LYS A 127 16.05 1.88 5.55
N ASN A 128 15.56 2.30 6.72
CA ASN A 128 16.34 2.49 7.94
C ASN A 128 16.50 1.14 8.70
N PRO A 129 17.73 0.66 8.95
CA PRO A 129 18.01 -0.62 9.63
C PRO A 129 17.51 -0.76 11.08
#